data_AF-A0A0C1NDX7-F1
#
_entry.id   AF-A0A0C1NDX7-F1
#
_cell.length_a   1.000
_cell.length_b   1.000
_cell.length_c   1.000
_cell.angle_alpha   90.00
_cell.angle_beta   90.00
_cell.angle_gamma   90.00
#
_symmetry.space_group_name_H-M   'P 1'
#
loop_
_entity.id
_entity.type
_entity.pdbx_description
1 polymer ?
#
loop_
_entity_poly.entity_id
_entity_poly.type
_entity_poly.pdbx_seq_one_letter_code
_entity_poly.pdbx_strand_id
1 'polypeptide(L)'
;MKRIVLVAGFESFNADLYRKAAFLATSRVDELDIRVFSDRDITAKRTEVEAALKGADVFFGSLLFDYDEVLWLRDRISSIPIRLVFESALELMSLTKLGAFAIGDKPKGMPKPVKFILDKFSNGREEDKLAGYISFLKIGPKLLKFVPVQKVQDLRNWLIIYGYWNAGGSENVAALFWTLAEKYLGLKVGEIPAPVETPNMGLLHPDYPGYFESPRQYLEWYYKKIGGEGEGDRGRNFSPSPVVGILLYRKHVVTKQPYIPQLIRRFEEAG
;
A
#
# COMPACT_ATOMS: atom_id res chain seq x y z
N MET A 1 8.62 -9.63 -22.76
CA MET A 1 8.46 -8.79 -21.55
C MET A 1 7.41 -9.42 -20.66
N LYS A 2 7.64 -9.41 -19.35
CA LYS A 2 6.71 -9.84 -18.32
C LYS A 2 5.84 -8.68 -17.88
N ARG A 3 4.51 -8.83 -17.91
CA ARG A 3 3.58 -7.72 -17.70
C ARG A 3 2.89 -7.78 -16.34
N ILE A 4 2.98 -6.66 -15.62
CA ILE A 4 2.21 -6.37 -14.41
C ILE A 4 1.19 -5.27 -14.74
N VAL A 5 -0.08 -5.51 -14.45
CA VAL A 5 -1.14 -4.49 -14.54
C VAL A 5 -1.60 -4.12 -13.13
N LEU A 6 -1.40 -2.86 -12.76
CA LEU A 6 -1.88 -2.25 -11.53
C LEU A 6 -3.15 -1.44 -11.81
N VAL A 7 -4.22 -1.70 -11.04
CA VAL A 7 -5.44 -0.89 -11.02
C VAL A 7 -5.75 -0.47 -9.58
N ALA A 8 -5.69 0.83 -9.31
CA ALA A 8 -5.94 1.39 -7.98
C ALA A 8 -7.23 2.24 -7.97
N GLY A 9 -8.23 1.80 -7.20
CA GLY A 9 -9.48 2.53 -7.01
C GLY A 9 -9.43 3.52 -5.86
N PHE A 10 -10.27 4.55 -5.88
CA PHE A 10 -10.30 5.65 -4.88
C PHE A 10 -8.95 6.34 -4.62
N GLU A 11 -7.94 6.10 -5.46
CA GLU A 11 -6.56 6.57 -5.30
C GLU A 11 -6.01 7.24 -6.55
N SER A 12 -6.89 7.78 -7.40
CA SER A 12 -6.47 8.51 -8.60
C SER A 12 -5.50 9.68 -8.30
N PHE A 13 -5.54 10.24 -7.09
CA PHE A 13 -4.57 11.24 -6.61
C PHE A 13 -3.13 10.70 -6.42
N ASN A 14 -2.95 9.37 -6.40
CA ASN A 14 -1.65 8.69 -6.35
C ASN A 14 -1.20 8.15 -7.72
N ALA A 15 -1.94 8.40 -8.80
CA ALA A 15 -1.63 7.84 -10.12
C ALA A 15 -0.18 8.12 -10.56
N ASP A 16 0.30 9.35 -10.37
CA ASP A 16 1.67 9.72 -10.73
C ASP A 16 2.72 9.06 -9.83
N LEU A 17 2.41 8.83 -8.55
CA LEU A 17 3.28 8.09 -7.65
C LEU A 17 3.44 6.65 -8.12
N TYR A 18 2.34 6.00 -8.52
CA TYR A 18 2.37 4.64 -9.03
C TYR A 18 3.11 4.54 -10.37
N ARG A 19 2.94 5.52 -11.27
CA ARG A 19 3.72 5.60 -12.52
C ARG A 19 5.21 5.81 -12.26
N LYS A 20 5.59 6.65 -11.28
CA LYS A 20 6.98 6.81 -10.85
C LYS A 20 7.54 5.50 -10.29
N ALA A 21 6.78 4.80 -9.45
CA ALA A 21 7.17 3.50 -8.92
C ALA A 21 7.35 2.45 -10.03
N ALA A 22 6.44 2.44 -11.02
CA ALA A 22 6.55 1.60 -12.20
C ALA A 22 7.83 1.92 -12.98
N PHE A 23 8.09 3.19 -13.26
CA PHE A 23 9.31 3.62 -13.95
C PHE A 23 10.60 3.22 -13.22
N LEU A 24 10.66 3.45 -11.89
CA LEU A 24 11.78 3.01 -11.05
C LEU A 24 11.97 1.49 -11.13
N ALA A 25 10.87 0.74 -11.15
CA ALA A 25 10.95 -0.70 -11.22
C ALA A 25 11.48 -1.20 -12.58
N THR A 26 10.96 -0.64 -13.68
CA THR A 26 11.36 -1.02 -15.05
C THR A 26 12.75 -0.52 -15.43
N SER A 27 13.22 0.60 -14.89
CA SER A 27 14.58 1.10 -15.18
C SER A 27 15.69 0.18 -14.67
N ARG A 28 15.35 -0.77 -13.80
CA ARG A 28 16.26 -1.77 -13.26
C ARG A 28 16.11 -3.15 -13.92
N VAL A 29 15.00 -3.37 -14.63
CA VAL A 29 14.59 -4.67 -15.15
C VAL A 29 13.97 -4.47 -16.53
N ASP A 30 14.80 -4.50 -17.57
CA ASP A 30 14.37 -4.21 -18.95
C ASP A 30 13.27 -5.16 -19.48
N GLU A 31 13.19 -6.36 -18.94
CA GLU A 31 12.20 -7.37 -19.33
C GLU A 31 10.83 -7.14 -18.68
N LEU A 32 10.68 -6.15 -17.80
CA LEU A 32 9.46 -5.86 -17.05
C LEU A 32 8.63 -4.75 -17.73
N ASP A 33 7.34 -5.00 -17.96
CA ASP A 33 6.35 -4.04 -18.46
C ASP A 33 5.31 -3.81 -17.36
N ILE A 34 5.18 -2.57 -16.88
CA ILE A 34 4.24 -2.23 -15.81
C ILE A 34 3.24 -1.20 -16.34
N ARG A 35 1.96 -1.55 -16.30
CA ARG A 35 0.84 -0.69 -16.71
C ARG A 35 0.05 -0.28 -15.49
N VAL A 36 -0.18 1.02 -15.35
CA VAL A 36 -0.84 1.61 -14.17
C VAL A 36 -2.11 2.33 -14.60
N PHE A 37 -3.22 1.94 -13.99
CA PHE A 37 -4.55 2.51 -14.20
C PHE A 37 -5.20 2.85 -12.85
N SER A 38 -6.19 3.73 -12.87
CA SER A 38 -7.16 3.86 -11.78
C SER A 38 -8.50 3.24 -12.14
N ASP A 39 -9.39 3.09 -11.15
CA ASP A 39 -10.83 2.83 -11.37
C ASP A 39 -11.42 3.69 -12.51
N ARG A 40 -11.17 5.00 -12.50
CA ARG A 40 -11.64 5.92 -13.56
C ARG A 40 -11.20 5.52 -14.98
N ASP A 41 -10.03 4.91 -15.13
CA ASP A 41 -9.53 4.47 -16.44
C ASP A 41 -10.27 3.22 -16.95
N ILE A 42 -10.87 2.40 -16.07
CA ILE A 42 -11.70 1.24 -16.46
C ILE A 42 -12.84 1.70 -17.36
N THR A 43 -13.48 2.81 -16.99
CA THR A 43 -14.57 3.38 -17.75
C THR A 43 -14.06 4.30 -18.88
N ALA A 44 -13.15 5.24 -18.57
CA ALA A 44 -12.73 6.26 -19.53
C ALA A 44 -11.79 5.74 -20.64
N LYS A 45 -11.03 4.68 -20.37
CA LYS A 45 -10.02 4.08 -21.27
C LYS A 45 -10.16 2.57 -21.38
N ARG A 46 -11.41 2.08 -21.37
CA ARG A 46 -11.75 0.66 -21.28
C ARG A 46 -10.98 -0.25 -22.25
N THR A 47 -10.84 0.18 -23.50
CA THR A 47 -10.10 -0.57 -24.53
C THR A 47 -8.61 -0.71 -24.21
N GLU A 48 -7.99 0.34 -23.66
CA GLU A 48 -6.58 0.33 -23.26
C GLU A 48 -6.37 -0.59 -22.04
N VAL A 49 -7.26 -0.50 -21.05
CA VAL A 49 -7.24 -1.37 -19.87
C VAL A 49 -7.40 -2.83 -20.28
N GLU A 50 -8.37 -3.14 -21.15
CA GLU A 50 -8.60 -4.50 -21.64
C GLU A 50 -7.37 -5.04 -22.42
N ALA A 51 -6.78 -4.21 -23.28
CA ALA A 51 -5.56 -4.58 -24.01
C ALA A 51 -4.37 -4.85 -23.08
N ALA A 52 -4.23 -4.07 -22.00
CA ALA A 52 -3.18 -4.27 -21.01
C ALA A 52 -3.39 -5.57 -20.21
N LEU A 53 -4.62 -5.87 -19.81
CA LEU A 53 -4.97 -7.10 -19.09
C LEU A 53 -4.75 -8.35 -19.94
N LYS A 54 -4.97 -8.26 -21.26
CA LYS A 54 -4.76 -9.37 -22.17
C LYS A 54 -3.29 -9.81 -22.19
N GLY A 55 -3.04 -11.04 -21.75
CA GLY A 55 -1.71 -11.62 -21.68
C GLY A 55 -0.83 -11.07 -20.56
N ALA A 56 -1.42 -10.40 -19.56
CA ALA A 56 -0.69 -10.01 -18.36
C ALA A 56 -0.23 -11.25 -17.56
N ASP A 57 0.97 -11.19 -16.99
CA ASP A 57 1.47 -12.22 -16.07
C ASP A 57 0.93 -11.98 -14.64
N VAL A 58 0.74 -10.71 -14.27
CA VAL A 58 0.26 -10.30 -12.94
C VAL A 58 -0.84 -9.24 -13.05
N PHE A 59 -1.90 -9.43 -12.28
CA PHE A 59 -2.87 -8.39 -11.95
C PHE A 59 -2.70 -7.99 -10.49
N PHE A 60 -2.60 -6.69 -10.24
CA PHE A 60 -2.64 -6.08 -8.92
C PHE A 60 -3.81 -5.11 -8.85
N GLY A 61 -4.78 -5.38 -7.98
CA GLY A 61 -5.93 -4.54 -7.74
C GLY A 61 -5.99 -4.07 -6.29
N SER A 62 -6.37 -2.82 -6.05
CA SER A 62 -6.69 -2.37 -4.69
C SER A 62 -7.78 -1.31 -4.66
N LEU A 63 -8.61 -1.34 -3.62
CA LEU A 63 -9.71 -0.39 -3.40
C LEU A 63 -10.71 -0.33 -4.56
N LEU A 64 -11.06 -1.49 -5.15
CA LEU A 64 -12.01 -1.59 -6.26
C LEU A 64 -13.38 -2.04 -5.74
N PHE A 65 -14.38 -1.17 -5.79
CA PHE A 65 -15.69 -1.41 -5.17
C PHE A 65 -16.90 -1.11 -6.05
N ASP A 66 -16.73 -0.41 -7.17
CA ASP A 66 -17.84 -0.17 -8.08
C ASP A 66 -18.32 -1.49 -8.68
N TYR A 67 -19.63 -1.77 -8.59
CA TYR A 67 -20.19 -3.07 -8.91
C TYR A 67 -19.96 -3.46 -10.39
N ASP A 68 -20.19 -2.52 -11.31
CA ASP A 68 -20.08 -2.79 -12.74
C ASP A 68 -18.61 -2.97 -13.13
N GLU A 69 -17.70 -2.17 -12.55
CA GLU A 69 -16.25 -2.32 -12.74
C GLU A 69 -15.74 -3.64 -12.16
N VAL A 70 -16.23 -4.04 -10.98
CA VAL A 70 -15.88 -5.29 -10.30
C VAL A 70 -16.28 -6.50 -11.14
N LEU A 71 -17.52 -6.57 -11.63
CA LEU A 71 -17.96 -7.68 -12.48
C LEU A 71 -17.15 -7.73 -13.77
N TRP A 72 -16.94 -6.59 -14.41
CA TRP A 72 -16.17 -6.50 -15.65
C TRP A 72 -14.72 -6.95 -15.50
N LEU A 73 -14.06 -6.54 -14.42
CA LEU A 73 -12.70 -6.94 -14.09
C LEU A 73 -12.62 -8.42 -13.77
N ARG A 74 -13.55 -8.95 -12.95
CA ARG A 74 -13.56 -10.36 -12.51
C ARG A 74 -13.40 -11.31 -13.68
N ASP A 75 -14.19 -11.12 -14.73
CA ASP A 75 -14.15 -11.97 -15.92
C ASP A 75 -12.79 -11.92 -16.62
N ARG A 76 -12.21 -10.73 -16.74
CA ARG A 76 -10.97 -10.49 -17.49
C ARG A 76 -9.73 -10.94 -16.74
N ILE A 77 -9.69 -10.72 -15.43
CA ILE A 77 -8.53 -11.09 -14.62
C ILE A 77 -8.51 -12.58 -14.28
N SER A 78 -9.64 -13.30 -14.42
CA SER A 78 -9.77 -14.72 -14.04
C SER A 78 -8.70 -15.65 -14.66
N SER A 79 -8.23 -15.32 -15.87
CA SER A 79 -7.22 -16.08 -16.61
C SER A 79 -5.77 -15.69 -16.28
N ILE A 80 -5.57 -14.57 -15.57
CA ILE A 80 -4.23 -14.07 -15.22
C ILE A 80 -3.62 -14.97 -14.14
N PRO A 81 -2.39 -15.51 -14.34
CA PRO A 81 -1.82 -16.53 -13.44
C PRO A 81 -1.63 -16.04 -11.99
N ILE A 82 -1.16 -14.80 -11.84
CA ILE A 82 -0.92 -14.18 -10.53
C ILE A 82 -1.89 -13.03 -10.36
N ARG A 83 -2.67 -13.07 -9.28
CA ARG A 83 -3.69 -12.07 -8.97
C ARG A 83 -3.53 -11.67 -7.53
N LEU A 84 -3.34 -10.39 -7.30
CA LEU A 84 -3.21 -9.81 -5.97
C LEU A 84 -4.29 -8.76 -5.85
N VAL A 85 -5.28 -9.02 -5.01
CA VAL A 85 -6.39 -8.09 -4.80
C VAL A 85 -6.47 -7.76 -3.32
N PHE A 86 -6.17 -6.50 -2.98
CA PHE A 86 -6.13 -6.02 -1.60
C PHE A 86 -7.27 -5.04 -1.34
N GLU A 87 -8.00 -5.22 -0.24
CA GLU A 87 -8.98 -4.24 0.25
C GLU A 87 -9.96 -3.80 -0.85
N SER A 88 -10.60 -4.74 -1.54
CA SER A 88 -11.54 -4.49 -2.64
C SER A 88 -12.84 -5.26 -2.41
N ALA A 89 -13.77 -5.25 -3.37
CA ALA A 89 -14.95 -6.11 -3.34
C ALA A 89 -14.56 -7.59 -3.16
N LEU A 90 -15.36 -8.34 -2.38
CA LEU A 90 -15.07 -9.73 -2.02
C LEU A 90 -14.94 -10.63 -3.25
N GLU A 91 -15.71 -10.34 -4.30
CA GLU A 91 -15.68 -11.00 -5.59
C GLU A 91 -14.29 -10.95 -6.22
N LEU A 92 -13.62 -9.79 -6.19
CA LEU A 92 -12.26 -9.66 -6.69
C LEU A 92 -11.23 -10.22 -5.69
N MET A 93 -11.41 -9.97 -4.39
CA MET A 93 -10.49 -10.47 -3.36
C MET A 93 -10.39 -12.00 -3.39
N SER A 94 -11.50 -12.68 -3.64
CA SER A 94 -11.58 -14.14 -3.78
C SER A 94 -10.78 -14.70 -4.96
N LEU A 95 -10.37 -13.87 -5.93
CA LEU A 95 -9.53 -14.29 -7.05
C LEU A 95 -8.02 -14.25 -6.73
N THR A 96 -7.65 -13.77 -5.54
CA THR A 96 -6.24 -13.67 -5.13
C THR A 96 -5.54 -15.02 -5.22
N LYS A 97 -4.47 -15.08 -6.00
CA LYS A 97 -3.62 -16.25 -6.21
C LYS A 97 -2.17 -15.82 -6.43
N LEU A 98 -1.27 -16.39 -5.63
CA LEU A 98 0.17 -16.21 -5.71
C LEU A 98 0.84 -17.57 -5.47
N GLY A 99 1.40 -18.17 -6.53
CA GLY A 99 1.93 -19.53 -6.45
C GLY A 99 0.86 -20.53 -5.96
N ALA A 100 1.17 -21.27 -4.90
CA ALA A 100 0.27 -22.21 -4.23
C ALA A 100 -0.69 -21.54 -3.21
N PHE A 101 -0.48 -20.27 -2.87
CA PHE A 101 -1.40 -19.53 -2.03
C PHE A 101 -2.56 -18.96 -2.86
N ALA A 102 -3.80 -19.25 -2.46
CA ALA A 102 -5.00 -18.65 -3.04
C ALA A 102 -6.05 -18.41 -1.96
N ILE A 103 -6.78 -17.29 -2.09
CA ILE A 103 -7.96 -17.02 -1.27
C ILE A 103 -9.14 -17.76 -1.91
N GLY A 104 -10.00 -18.39 -1.11
CA GLY A 104 -11.15 -19.17 -1.60
C GLY A 104 -10.86 -20.65 -1.86
N ASP A 105 -9.60 -21.02 -2.09
CA ASP A 105 -9.19 -22.43 -2.19
C ASP A 105 -8.93 -23.05 -0.81
N LYS A 106 -9.34 -24.31 -0.63
CA LYS A 106 -9.07 -25.13 0.57
C LYS A 106 -8.18 -26.33 0.24
N PRO A 107 -6.88 -26.13 -0.08
CA PRO A 107 -6.00 -27.25 -0.38
C PRO A 107 -5.89 -28.23 0.79
N LYS A 108 -5.97 -29.53 0.48
CA LYS A 108 -5.78 -30.62 1.44
C LYS A 108 -4.34 -30.59 1.99
N GLY A 109 -4.16 -30.78 3.30
CA GLY A 109 -2.83 -30.84 3.95
C GLY A 109 -2.25 -29.51 4.43
N MET A 110 -3.01 -28.41 4.32
CA MET A 110 -2.57 -27.10 4.77
C MET A 110 -2.35 -27.02 6.29
N PRO A 111 -1.27 -26.37 6.78
CA PRO A 111 -1.03 -26.23 8.22
C PRO A 111 -2.21 -25.59 8.95
N LYS A 112 -2.54 -26.10 10.16
CA LYS A 112 -3.67 -25.61 10.97
C LYS A 112 -3.72 -24.08 11.11
N PRO A 113 -2.61 -23.36 11.36
CA PRO A 113 -2.64 -21.89 11.45
C PRO A 113 -3.11 -21.23 10.15
N VAL A 114 -2.61 -21.71 9.00
CA VAL A 114 -2.97 -21.18 7.67
C VAL A 114 -4.41 -21.52 7.32
N LYS A 115 -4.85 -22.74 7.64
CA LYS A 115 -6.24 -23.17 7.45
C LYS A 115 -7.20 -22.31 8.29
N PHE A 116 -6.88 -22.07 9.56
CA PHE A 116 -7.66 -21.21 10.44
C PHE A 116 -7.79 -19.78 9.87
N ILE A 117 -6.70 -19.25 9.32
CA ILE A 117 -6.71 -17.96 8.63
C ILE A 117 -7.64 -17.99 7.42
N LEU A 118 -7.46 -18.94 6.50
CA LEU A 118 -8.28 -19.03 5.27
C LEU A 118 -9.76 -19.30 5.55
N ASP A 119 -10.08 -20.05 6.60
CA ASP A 119 -11.45 -20.29 7.01
C ASP A 119 -12.17 -18.99 7.42
N LYS A 120 -11.46 -17.97 7.94
CA LYS A 120 -11.99 -16.63 8.22
C LYS A 120 -12.43 -15.86 6.97
N PHE A 121 -11.93 -16.24 5.80
CA PHE A 121 -12.34 -15.65 4.52
C PHE A 121 -13.56 -16.35 3.89
N SER A 122 -13.79 -17.61 4.26
CA SER A 122 -14.85 -18.43 3.65
C SER A 122 -16.18 -18.43 4.41
N ASN A 123 -16.16 -18.25 5.74
CA ASN A 123 -17.33 -18.45 6.59
C ASN A 123 -17.86 -17.13 7.18
N GLY A 124 -19.19 -16.95 7.20
CA GLY A 124 -19.85 -15.83 7.89
C GLY A 124 -20.40 -14.75 6.96
N ARG A 125 -20.92 -13.66 7.57
CA ARG A 125 -21.41 -12.48 6.85
C ARG A 125 -20.21 -11.76 6.20
N GLU A 126 -20.47 -10.95 5.18
CA GLU A 126 -19.41 -10.22 4.46
C GLU A 126 -18.55 -9.34 5.38
N GLU A 127 -19.18 -8.70 6.36
CA GLU A 127 -18.50 -7.92 7.42
C GLU A 127 -17.51 -8.78 8.22
N ASP A 128 -17.90 -10.01 8.58
CA ASP A 128 -17.06 -10.92 9.35
C ASP A 128 -15.84 -11.37 8.55
N LYS A 129 -15.99 -11.54 7.23
CA LYS A 129 -14.91 -11.88 6.30
C LYS A 129 -13.90 -10.74 6.17
N LEU A 130 -14.37 -9.51 6.02
CA LEU A 130 -13.51 -8.32 5.96
C LEU A 130 -12.78 -8.09 7.28
N ALA A 131 -13.47 -8.23 8.42
CA ALA A 131 -12.85 -8.15 9.74
C ALA A 131 -11.77 -9.22 9.93
N GLY A 132 -12.05 -10.45 9.49
CA GLY A 132 -11.10 -11.57 9.48
C GLY A 132 -9.85 -11.26 8.64
N TYR A 133 -10.03 -10.71 7.45
CA TYR A 133 -8.95 -10.28 6.57
C TYR A 133 -8.06 -9.21 7.21
N ILE A 134 -8.67 -8.13 7.72
CA ILE A 134 -7.92 -7.03 8.36
C ILE A 134 -7.14 -7.53 9.58
N SER A 135 -7.77 -8.38 10.40
CA SER A 135 -7.08 -9.01 11.52
C SER A 135 -5.89 -9.83 11.06
N PHE A 136 -6.07 -10.63 10.00
CA PHE A 136 -5.00 -11.45 9.43
C PHE A 136 -3.82 -10.61 8.93
N LEU A 137 -4.06 -9.50 8.23
CA LEU A 137 -2.98 -8.63 7.77
C LEU A 137 -2.12 -8.10 8.94
N LYS A 138 -2.73 -7.85 10.10
CA LYS A 138 -2.04 -7.37 11.31
C LYS A 138 -1.25 -8.47 12.02
N ILE A 139 -1.81 -9.68 12.14
CA ILE A 139 -1.20 -10.76 12.94
C ILE A 139 -0.40 -11.76 12.13
N GLY A 140 -0.65 -11.85 10.82
CA GLY A 140 -0.07 -12.81 9.89
C GLY A 140 1.45 -12.86 9.95
N PRO A 141 2.15 -11.71 9.85
CA PRO A 141 3.62 -11.68 9.92
C PRO A 141 4.17 -12.28 11.23
N LYS A 142 3.47 -12.10 12.36
CA LYS A 142 3.86 -12.68 13.65
C LYS A 142 3.63 -14.19 13.69
N LEU A 143 2.49 -14.65 13.17
CA LEU A 143 2.12 -16.07 13.16
C LEU A 143 3.06 -16.91 12.29
N LEU A 144 3.53 -16.36 11.16
CA LEU A 144 4.38 -17.11 10.24
C LEU A 144 5.80 -17.34 10.77
N LYS A 145 6.26 -16.62 11.79
CA LYS A 145 7.57 -16.86 12.44
C LYS A 145 7.72 -18.29 12.97
N PHE A 146 6.61 -18.92 13.35
CA PHE A 146 6.58 -20.26 13.95
C PHE A 146 6.28 -21.39 12.96
N VAL A 147 6.12 -21.07 11.67
CA VAL A 147 5.77 -22.06 10.63
C VAL A 147 6.99 -22.30 9.72
N PRO A 148 7.36 -23.56 9.39
CA PRO A 148 8.47 -23.84 8.48
C PRO A 148 8.30 -23.14 7.14
N VAL A 149 9.37 -22.46 6.70
CA VAL A 149 9.37 -21.54 5.56
C VAL A 149 8.82 -22.20 4.29
N GLN A 150 9.28 -23.42 4.00
CA GLN A 150 8.96 -24.16 2.77
C GLN A 150 7.47 -24.47 2.63
N LYS A 151 6.72 -24.53 3.74
CA LYS A 151 5.28 -24.86 3.72
C LYS A 151 4.38 -23.65 3.47
N VAL A 152 4.91 -22.44 3.63
CA VAL A 152 4.12 -21.19 3.60
C VAL A 152 4.83 -20.08 2.83
N GLN A 153 5.77 -20.42 1.95
CA GLN A 153 6.60 -19.45 1.23
C GLN A 153 5.74 -18.45 0.46
N ASP A 154 4.74 -18.93 -0.27
CA ASP A 154 3.85 -18.07 -1.05
C ASP A 154 2.99 -17.15 -0.19
N LEU A 155 2.50 -17.66 0.95
CA LEU A 155 1.76 -16.84 1.92
C LEU A 155 2.66 -15.77 2.56
N ARG A 156 3.92 -16.12 2.86
CA ARG A 156 4.91 -15.15 3.36
C ARG A 156 5.19 -14.08 2.32
N ASN A 157 5.40 -14.47 1.06
CA ASN A 157 5.62 -13.53 -0.03
C ASN A 157 4.40 -12.61 -0.23
N TRP A 158 3.19 -13.15 -0.15
CA TRP A 158 1.96 -12.36 -0.20
C TRP A 158 1.90 -11.30 0.91
N LEU A 159 2.28 -11.66 2.16
CA LEU A 159 2.36 -10.69 3.26
C LEU A 159 3.49 -9.66 3.10
N ILE A 160 4.63 -10.04 2.50
CA ILE A 160 5.72 -9.11 2.20
C ILE A 160 5.27 -8.09 1.16
N ILE A 161 4.64 -8.55 0.08
CA ILE A 161 4.04 -7.71 -0.97
C ILE A 161 3.01 -6.76 -0.36
N TYR A 162 2.12 -7.28 0.50
CA TYR A 162 1.17 -6.45 1.23
C TYR A 162 1.88 -5.43 2.12
N GLY A 163 2.96 -5.81 2.80
CA GLY A 163 3.77 -4.92 3.65
C GLY A 163 4.27 -3.70 2.88
N TYR A 164 4.81 -3.90 1.68
CA TYR A 164 5.18 -2.79 0.79
C TYR A 164 3.98 -1.93 0.38
N TRP A 165 2.87 -2.55 -0.02
CA TRP A 165 1.65 -1.82 -0.40
C TRP A 165 1.11 -0.94 0.75
N ASN A 166 1.02 -1.51 1.95
CA ASN A 166 0.52 -0.86 3.16
C ASN A 166 1.47 0.22 3.70
N ALA A 167 2.78 0.03 3.52
CA ALA A 167 3.78 1.04 3.82
C ALA A 167 3.64 2.26 2.91
N GLY A 168 3.21 2.05 1.65
CA GLY A 168 2.92 3.10 0.67
C GLY A 168 4.16 3.89 0.22
N GLY A 169 4.00 4.87 -0.68
CA GLY A 169 5.16 5.59 -1.22
C GLY A 169 5.78 4.89 -2.44
N SER A 170 6.46 5.67 -3.29
CA SER A 170 6.99 5.20 -4.57
C SER A 170 8.03 4.07 -4.44
N GLU A 171 8.88 4.18 -3.42
CA GLU A 171 10.00 3.28 -3.16
C GLU A 171 9.49 1.90 -2.71
N ASN A 172 8.49 1.88 -1.82
CA ASN A 172 7.85 0.64 -1.40
C ASN A 172 7.08 -0.01 -2.55
N VAL A 173 6.34 0.76 -3.37
CA VAL A 173 5.62 0.22 -4.53
C VAL A 173 6.61 -0.31 -5.59
N ALA A 174 7.77 0.32 -5.78
CA ALA A 174 8.82 -0.23 -6.65
C ALA A 174 9.38 -1.55 -6.10
N ALA A 175 9.65 -1.62 -4.79
CA ALA A 175 10.10 -2.84 -4.12
C ALA A 175 9.07 -3.98 -4.18
N LEU A 176 7.78 -3.65 -4.20
CA LEU A 176 6.70 -4.59 -4.46
C LEU A 176 6.84 -5.21 -5.86
N PHE A 177 7.00 -4.38 -6.90
CA PHE A 177 7.17 -4.88 -8.27
C PHE A 177 8.43 -5.71 -8.44
N TRP A 178 9.54 -5.29 -7.83
CA TRP A 178 10.77 -6.07 -7.79
C TRP A 178 10.61 -7.43 -7.10
N THR A 179 9.85 -7.48 -6.01
CA THR A 179 9.55 -8.73 -5.30
C THR A 179 8.78 -9.70 -6.19
N LEU A 180 7.80 -9.22 -6.95
CA LEU A 180 7.07 -10.01 -7.93
C LEU A 180 7.97 -10.49 -9.08
N ALA A 181 8.75 -9.56 -9.64
CA ALA A 181 9.68 -9.82 -10.73
C ALA A 181 10.67 -10.93 -10.39
N GLU A 182 11.33 -10.82 -9.23
CA GLU A 182 12.33 -11.79 -8.77
C GLU A 182 11.69 -13.14 -8.41
N LYS A 183 10.65 -13.14 -7.58
CA LYS A 183 10.17 -14.38 -6.95
C LYS A 183 9.21 -15.18 -7.81
N TYR A 184 8.52 -14.54 -8.75
CA TYR A 184 7.46 -15.19 -9.53
C TYR A 184 7.58 -15.03 -11.05
N LEU A 185 8.30 -14.02 -11.53
CA LEU A 185 8.48 -13.80 -12.97
C LEU A 185 9.84 -14.28 -13.49
N GLY A 186 10.72 -14.73 -12.59
CA GLY A 186 12.04 -15.29 -12.93
C GLY A 186 13.04 -14.24 -13.40
N LEU A 187 12.81 -12.97 -13.09
CA LEU A 187 13.63 -11.85 -13.54
C LEU A 187 14.75 -11.54 -12.54
N LYS A 188 15.92 -11.15 -13.05
CA LYS A 188 17.03 -10.72 -12.21
C LYS A 188 16.87 -9.24 -11.85
N VAL A 189 16.68 -8.94 -10.57
CA VAL A 189 16.52 -7.56 -10.08
C VAL A 189 17.75 -7.10 -9.29
N GLY A 190 18.23 -7.94 -8.36
CA GLY A 190 19.28 -7.61 -7.38
C GLY A 190 18.68 -7.28 -6.00
N GLU A 191 19.41 -6.55 -5.15
CA GLU A 191 18.95 -6.20 -3.79
C GLU A 191 17.60 -5.47 -3.77
N ILE A 192 16.64 -5.99 -3.02
CA ILE A 192 15.32 -5.37 -2.79
C ILE A 192 15.33 -4.79 -1.37
N PRO A 193 15.15 -3.46 -1.20
CA PRO A 193 15.20 -2.82 0.11
C PRO A 193 13.98 -3.23 0.96
N ALA A 194 14.16 -3.31 2.28
CA ALA A 194 13.05 -3.55 3.20
C ALA A 194 12.00 -2.42 3.15
N PRO A 195 10.73 -2.68 3.53
CA PRO A 195 9.70 -1.66 3.55
C PRO A 195 10.09 -0.46 4.42
N VAL A 196 9.98 0.74 3.86
CA VAL A 196 10.13 1.99 4.60
C VAL A 196 8.82 2.28 5.32
N GLU A 197 8.80 2.04 6.63
CA GLU A 197 7.58 2.18 7.43
C GLU A 197 7.32 3.65 7.84
N THR A 198 6.05 4.02 7.86
CA THR A 198 5.55 5.26 8.46
C THR A 198 4.67 4.90 9.66
N PRO A 199 4.81 5.57 10.82
CA PRO A 199 3.97 5.31 11.98
C PRO A 199 2.47 5.28 11.65
N ASN A 200 1.71 4.46 12.39
CA ASN A 200 0.25 4.39 12.22
C ASN A 200 -0.43 5.70 12.65
N MET A 201 0.17 6.38 13.63
CA MET A 201 -0.23 7.68 14.13
C MET A 201 1.04 8.46 14.47
N GLY A 202 1.04 9.75 14.18
CA GLY A 202 2.16 10.63 14.47
C GLY A 202 1.82 12.06 14.06
N LEU A 203 2.75 12.97 14.36
CA LEU A 203 2.69 14.36 13.90
C LEU A 203 3.79 14.59 12.87
N LEU A 204 3.61 15.60 12.02
CA LEU A 204 4.58 15.98 11.01
C LEU A 204 4.67 17.49 10.91
N HIS A 205 5.82 17.98 10.44
CA HIS A 205 5.98 19.35 10.00
C HIS A 205 6.78 19.37 8.71
N PRO A 206 6.49 20.26 7.73
CA PRO A 206 7.28 20.40 6.51
C PRO A 206 8.78 20.66 6.72
N ASP A 207 9.19 21.12 7.91
CA ASP A 207 10.58 21.47 8.25
C ASP A 207 11.25 20.43 9.14
N TYR A 208 10.55 19.33 9.44
CA TYR A 208 11.09 18.24 10.23
C TYR A 208 11.24 16.99 9.35
N PRO A 209 12.45 16.42 9.22
CA PRO A 209 12.63 15.17 8.51
C PRO A 209 12.02 14.03 9.33
N GLY A 210 10.85 13.54 8.90
CA GLY A 210 10.19 12.37 9.50
C GLY A 210 8.94 12.73 10.30
N TYR A 211 8.71 11.98 11.38
CA TYR A 211 7.48 12.06 12.17
C TYR A 211 7.79 12.16 13.66
N PHE A 212 6.90 12.82 14.40
CA PHE A 212 6.91 12.84 15.85
C PHE A 212 5.93 11.80 16.39
N GLU A 213 6.30 11.11 17.46
CA GLU A 213 5.47 10.06 18.07
C GLU A 213 4.58 10.60 19.20
N SER A 214 4.80 11.86 19.62
CA SER A 214 3.97 12.49 20.65
C SER A 214 3.86 14.01 20.46
N PRO A 215 2.75 14.64 20.91
CA PRO A 215 2.61 16.09 20.90
C PRO A 215 3.74 16.81 21.64
N ARG A 216 4.25 16.22 22.73
CA ARG A 216 5.37 16.78 23.50
C ARG A 216 6.62 16.94 22.65
N GLN A 217 7.03 15.90 21.92
CA GLN A 217 8.20 15.97 21.04
C GLN A 217 8.03 17.04 19.95
N TYR A 218 6.84 17.12 19.36
CA TYR A 218 6.53 18.14 18.35
C TYR A 218 6.64 19.56 18.93
N LEU A 219 6.05 19.81 20.10
CA LEU A 219 6.06 21.12 20.74
C LEU A 219 7.46 21.54 21.19
N GLU A 220 8.24 20.63 21.77
CA GLU A 220 9.64 20.88 22.14
C GLU A 220 10.47 21.30 20.92
N TRP A 221 10.31 20.61 19.78
CA TRP A 221 10.95 20.99 18.52
C TRP A 221 10.44 22.33 17.97
N TYR A 222 9.11 22.53 17.97
CA TYR A 222 8.48 23.73 17.40
C TYR A 222 8.87 24.98 18.17
N TYR A 223 8.87 24.94 19.51
CA TYR A 223 9.29 26.07 20.34
C TYR A 223 10.77 26.40 20.19
N LYS A 224 11.65 25.39 20.03
CA LYS A 224 13.06 25.63 19.70
C LYS A 224 13.20 26.34 18.34
N LYS A 225 12.41 25.92 17.35
CA LYS A 225 12.45 26.48 15.99
C LYS A 225 11.98 27.94 15.92
N ILE A 226 10.86 28.27 16.56
CA ILE A 226 10.34 29.66 16.57
C ILE A 226 11.07 30.56 17.57
N GLY A 227 11.69 29.97 18.60
CA GLY A 227 12.43 30.69 19.65
C GLY A 227 13.82 31.19 19.23
N GLY A 228 14.40 30.61 18.17
CA GLY A 228 15.74 30.96 17.66
C GLY A 228 16.89 30.38 18.49
N GLU A 229 18.00 30.00 17.85
CA GLU A 229 19.26 29.59 18.49
C GLU A 229 20.07 30.78 19.07
N GLY A 230 19.37 31.77 19.63
CA GLY A 230 19.98 32.90 20.31
C GLY A 230 19.97 32.71 21.82
N GLU A 231 21.15 32.60 22.41
CA GLU A 231 21.36 32.65 23.85
C GLU A 231 20.61 33.83 24.51
N GLY A 232 19.89 33.52 25.59
CA GLY A 232 19.51 34.49 26.61
C GLY A 232 18.31 35.38 26.30
N ASP A 233 17.09 34.88 26.53
CA ASP A 233 16.07 35.76 27.11
C ASP A 233 15.03 34.97 27.92
N ARG A 234 15.23 34.96 29.25
CA ARG A 234 14.21 34.62 30.22
C ARG A 234 13.20 35.78 30.25
N GLY A 235 12.26 35.84 29.30
CA GLY A 235 11.30 36.95 29.33
C GLY A 235 10.28 37.10 28.22
N ARG A 236 10.28 36.27 27.15
CA ARG A 236 9.20 36.38 26.15
C ARG A 236 7.90 35.80 26.71
N ASN A 237 7.00 36.69 27.13
CA ASN A 237 5.56 36.44 27.19
C ASN A 237 5.10 36.00 25.79
N PHE A 238 5.17 34.70 25.51
CA PHE A 238 4.45 34.10 24.40
C PHE A 238 2.96 34.25 24.73
N SER A 239 2.33 35.28 24.19
CA SER A 239 0.88 35.25 24.03
C SER A 239 0.58 34.00 23.21
N PRO A 240 -0.27 33.07 23.68
CA PRO A 240 -0.49 31.82 22.97
C PRO A 240 -1.09 32.15 21.60
N SER A 241 -0.32 31.93 20.53
CA SER A 241 -0.88 31.94 19.18
C SER A 241 -2.04 30.96 19.12
N PRO A 242 -3.11 31.26 18.37
CA PRO A 242 -4.17 30.30 18.10
C PRO A 242 -3.58 28.98 17.59
N VAL A 243 -4.03 27.86 18.15
CA VAL A 243 -3.57 26.52 17.76
C VAL A 243 -4.65 25.85 16.92
N VAL A 244 -4.31 25.48 15.69
CA VAL A 244 -5.18 24.74 14.79
C VAL A 244 -4.70 23.29 14.67
N GLY A 245 -5.54 22.35 15.08
CA GLY A 245 -5.30 20.92 14.85
C GLY A 245 -5.72 20.52 13.44
N ILE A 246 -4.80 19.96 12.65
CA ILE A 246 -5.08 19.46 11.30
C ILE A 246 -5.07 17.93 11.33
N LEU A 247 -6.21 17.31 11.04
CA LEU A 247 -6.30 15.86 10.88
C LEU A 247 -6.11 15.49 9.40
N LEU A 248 -5.13 14.63 9.13
CA LEU A 248 -4.77 14.20 7.78
C LEU A 248 -4.93 12.69 7.63
N TYR A 249 -5.36 12.25 6.45
CA TYR A 249 -5.27 10.84 6.10
C TYR A 249 -3.79 10.43 5.99
N ARG A 250 -3.38 9.40 6.75
CA ARG A 250 -2.01 8.83 6.69
C ARG A 250 -1.56 8.54 5.26
N LYS A 251 -2.48 8.09 4.40
CA LYS A 251 -2.18 7.78 3.00
C LYS A 251 -1.71 9.01 2.22
N HIS A 252 -2.27 10.19 2.48
CA HIS A 252 -1.85 11.44 1.84
C HIS A 252 -0.48 11.90 2.37
N VAL A 253 -0.21 11.66 3.66
CA VAL A 253 1.08 11.95 4.29
C VAL A 253 2.20 11.10 3.68
N VAL A 254 2.01 9.77 3.66
CA VAL A 254 2.97 8.80 3.12
C VAL A 254 3.27 9.06 1.64
N THR A 255 2.26 9.48 0.89
CA THR A 255 2.39 9.78 -0.55
C THR A 255 2.82 11.22 -0.83
N LYS A 256 3.15 11.98 0.23
CA LYS A 256 3.68 13.35 0.17
C LYS A 256 2.80 14.29 -0.65
N GLN A 257 1.49 14.23 -0.44
CA GLN A 257 0.53 15.04 -1.17
C GLN A 257 0.85 16.55 -1.00
N PRO A 258 0.93 17.32 -2.09
CA PRO A 258 1.51 18.67 -2.09
C PRO A 258 0.67 19.68 -1.29
N TYR A 259 -0.62 19.43 -1.10
CA TYR A 259 -1.50 20.31 -0.34
C TYR A 259 -1.15 20.33 1.16
N ILE A 260 -0.51 19.27 1.70
CA ILE A 260 -0.20 19.17 3.13
C ILE A 260 0.76 20.27 3.59
N PRO A 261 1.96 20.42 3.00
CA PRO A 261 2.85 21.51 3.39
C PRO A 261 2.23 22.88 3.09
N GLN A 262 1.50 23.02 1.98
CA GLN A 262 0.82 24.28 1.64
C GLN A 262 -0.20 24.69 2.71
N LEU A 263 -1.03 23.74 3.17
CA LEU A 263 -2.04 24.00 4.19
C LEU A 263 -1.40 24.42 5.52
N ILE A 264 -0.34 23.71 5.94
CA ILE A 264 0.38 24.04 7.18
C ILE A 264 0.97 25.45 7.08
N ARG A 265 1.61 25.81 5.97
CA ARG A 265 2.15 27.16 5.76
C ARG A 265 1.09 28.24 5.79
N ARG A 266 -0.07 28.00 5.18
CA ARG A 266 -1.19 28.96 5.19
C ARG A 266 -1.69 29.27 6.60
N PHE A 267 -1.69 28.28 7.50
CA PHE A 267 -2.01 28.53 8.91
C PHE A 267 -0.87 29.26 9.62
N GLU A 268 0.40 28.89 9.40
CA GLU A 268 1.54 29.62 9.99
C GLU A 268 1.58 31.10 9.57
N GLU A 269 1.25 31.40 8.31
CA GLU A 269 1.21 32.77 7.76
C GLU A 269 0.05 33.60 8.32
N ALA A 270 -1.04 32.96 8.77
CA ALA A 270 -2.23 33.63 9.29
C ALA A 270 -2.08 34.09 10.75
N GLY A 271 -1.05 33.61 11.46
CA GLY A 271 -0.81 33.84 12.88
C GLY A 271 -1.66 32.98 13.79
#